data_AF-A0AAJ1AA24-F1
#
_entry.id   AF-A0AAJ1AA24-F1
#
_cell.length_a   1.000
_cell.length_b   1.000
_cell.length_c   1.000
_cell.angle_alpha   90.00
_cell.angle_beta   90.00
_cell.angle_gamma   90.00
#
_symmetry.space_group_name_H-M   'P 1'
#
loop_
_entity.id
_entity.type
_entity.pdbx_description
1 polymer ?
#
loop_
_entity_poly.entity_id
_entity_poly.type
_entity_poly.pdbx_seq_one_letter_code
_entity_poly.pdbx_strand_id
1 'polypeptide(L)' 'MKIGDYKQHKTREIVEDAISQLCAVGFTPDGAAALLVTQGIIRIKDRQKRKDLAAFVAQEAEDTIN' A
#
# COMPACT_ATOMS: atom_id res chain seq x y z
N MET A 1 -18.23 -15.19 -15.40
CA MET A 1 -17.11 -14.44 -14.78
C MET A 1 -15.83 -15.24 -15.01
N LYS A 2 -14.78 -14.69 -15.65
CA LYS A 2 -13.54 -15.46 -15.83
C LYS A 2 -12.80 -15.53 -14.49
N ILE A 3 -12.06 -16.61 -14.25
CA ILE A 3 -11.28 -16.79 -13.01
C ILE A 3 -10.29 -15.64 -12.78
N GLY A 4 -9.75 -15.05 -13.86
CA GLY A 4 -8.90 -13.86 -13.78
C GLY A 4 -9.61 -12.63 -13.20
N ASP A 5 -10.85 -12.39 -13.61
CA ASP A 5 -11.65 -11.26 -13.13
C ASP A 5 -12.00 -11.42 -11.64
N TYR A 6 -12.33 -12.65 -11.23
CA TYR A 6 -12.56 -12.97 -9.82
C TYR A 6 -11.33 -12.70 -8.95
N LYS A 7 -10.15 -13.15 -9.39
CA LYS A 7 -8.90 -12.95 -8.66
C LYS A 7 -8.57 -11.46 -8.52
N GLN A 8 -8.78 -10.67 -9.57
CA GLN A 8 -8.53 -9.21 -9.51
C GLN A 8 -9.50 -8.51 -8.59
N HIS A 9 -10.80 -8.80 -8.70
CA HIS A 9 -11.82 -8.24 -7.82
C HIS A 9 -11.55 -8.57 -6.36
N LYS A 10 -11.24 -9.85 -6.07
CA LYS A 10 -10.99 -10.29 -4.70
C LYS A 10 -9.70 -9.70 -4.12
N THR A 11 -8.66 -9.57 -4.94
CA THR A 11 -7.42 -8.89 -4.52
C THR A 11 -7.68 -7.43 -4.16
N ARG A 12 -8.52 -6.74 -4.96
CA ARG A 12 -8.89 -5.36 -4.70
C ARG A 12 -9.65 -5.21 -3.39
N GLU A 13 -10.65 -6.07 -3.13
CA GLU A 13 -11.38 -6.08 -1.86
C GLU A 13 -10.45 -6.25 -0.66
N ILE A 14 -9.50 -7.19 -0.72
CA ILE A 14 -8.53 -7.43 0.37
C ILE A 14 -7.68 -6.19 0.63
N VAL A 15 -7.24 -5.51 -0.43
CA VAL A 15 -6.44 -4.29 -0.31
C VAL A 15 -7.27 -3.14 0.29
N GLU A 16 -8.50 -2.95 -0.18
CA GLU A 16 -9.38 -1.90 0.32
C GLU A 16 -9.76 -2.13 1.79
N ASP A 17 -10.01 -3.37 2.20
CA ASP A 17 -10.25 -3.73 3.60
C ASP A 17 -9.01 -3.48 4.48
N ALA A 18 -7.83 -3.87 4.02
CA ALA A 18 -6.58 -3.63 4.76
C ALA A 18 -6.29 -2.12 4.92
N ILE A 19 -6.51 -1.31 3.88
CA ILE A 19 -6.39 0.16 3.98
C ILE A 19 -7.42 0.70 4.98
N SER A 20 -8.66 0.22 4.93
CA SER A 20 -9.72 0.66 5.86
C SER A 20 -9.36 0.37 7.33
N GLN A 21 -8.83 -0.82 7.62
CA GLN A 21 -8.38 -1.20 8.96
C GLN A 21 -7.20 -0.35 9.44
N LEU A 22 -6.24 -0.06 8.55
CA LEU A 22 -5.11 0.83 8.88
C LEU A 22 -5.60 2.27 9.14
N CYS A 23 -6.54 2.77 8.35
CA CYS A 23 -7.15 4.08 8.60
C CYS A 23 -7.88 4.12 9.94
N ALA A 24 -8.55 3.03 10.33
CA ALA A 24 -9.27 2.94 11.61
C ALA A 24 -8.34 3.03 12.84
N VAL A 25 -7.06 2.68 12.69
CA VAL A 25 -6.04 2.81 13.76
C VAL A 25 -5.24 4.11 13.68
N GLY A 26 -5.63 5.04 12.81
CA GLY A 26 -5.09 6.40 12.75
C GLY A 26 -4.12 6.68 11.60
N PHE A 27 -3.90 5.74 10.68
CA PHE A 27 -3.14 6.03 9.47
C PHE A 27 -3.96 6.88 8.49
N THR A 28 -3.27 7.71 7.71
CA THR A 28 -3.87 8.29 6.51
C THR A 28 -3.99 7.21 5.43
N PRO A 29 -4.93 7.34 4.48
CA PRO A 29 -5.05 6.39 3.36
C PRO A 29 -3.73 6.19 2.59
N ASP A 30 -2.96 7.27 2.39
CA ASP A 30 -1.68 7.23 1.71
C ASP A 30 -0.60 6.52 2.55
N GLY A 31 -0.56 6.77 3.86
CA GLY A 31 0.35 6.07 4.78
C GLY A 31 0.03 4.58 4.90
N ALA A 32 -1.26 4.22 4.95
CA ALA A 32 -1.72 2.84 4.92
C ALA A 32 -1.30 2.14 3.61
N ALA A 33 -1.50 2.78 2.46
CA ALA A 33 -1.08 2.25 1.17
C ALA A 33 0.44 2.07 1.10
N ALA A 34 1.22 3.04 1.59
CA ALA A 34 2.67 2.93 1.64
C ALA A 34 3.14 1.76 2.53
N LEU A 35 2.54 1.57 3.71
CA LEU A 35 2.84 0.44 4.59
C LEU A 35 2.54 -0.91 3.94
N LEU A 36 1.39 -1.06 3.29
CA LEU A 36 1.03 -2.30 2.58
C LEU A 36 2.00 -2.61 1.45
N VAL A 37 2.56 -1.59 0.80
CA VAL A 37 3.59 -1.79 -0.22
C VAL A 37 4.93 -2.17 0.42
N THR A 38 5.36 -1.47 1.47
CA THR A 38 6.64 -1.72 2.15
C THR A 38 6.68 -3.11 2.78
N GLN A 39 5.58 -3.58 3.36
CA GLN A 39 5.45 -4.94 3.89
C GLN A 39 5.22 -6.01 2.80
N GLY A 40 5.21 -5.63 1.52
CA GLY A 40 5.13 -6.56 0.38
C GLY A 40 3.74 -7.15 0.13
N ILE A 41 2.69 -6.61 0.78
CA ILE A 41 1.29 -7.03 0.61
C ILE A 41 0.77 -6.58 -0.77
N ILE A 42 1.21 -5.43 -1.26
CA ILE A 42 0.89 -4.93 -2.61
C ILE A 42 2.17 -4.92 -3.46
N ARG A 43 2.21 -5.77 -4.49
CA ARG A 43 3.28 -5.70 -5.51
C ARG A 43 3.03 -4.54 -6.45
N ILE A 44 3.82 -3.47 -6.31
CA ILE A 44 3.91 -2.43 -7.33
C ILE A 44 4.59 -3.00 -8.58
N LYS A 45 3.80 -3.25 -9.63
CA LYS A 45 4.32 -3.68 -10.95
C LYS A 45 5.00 -2.56 -11.73
N ASP A 46 4.71 -1.30 -11.37
CA ASP A 46 5.18 -0.13 -12.11
C ASP A 46 6.53 0.40 -11.58
N ARG A 47 7.46 0.72 -12.49
CA ARG A 47 8.82 1.16 -12.12
C ARG A 47 8.84 2.55 -11.50
N GLN A 48 7.94 3.45 -11.92
CA GLN A 48 7.88 4.81 -11.38
C GLN A 48 7.34 4.79 -9.96
N LYS A 49 6.23 4.08 -9.72
CA LYS A 49 5.66 3.92 -8.39
C LYS A 49 6.62 3.28 -7.36
N ARG A 50 7.56 2.43 -7.79
CA ARG A 50 8.62 1.91 -6.91
C ARG A 50 9.63 2.97 -6.49
N LYS A 51 9.96 3.91 -7.38
CA LYS A 51 10.83 5.04 -7.05
C LYS A 51 10.13 6.00 -6.09
N ASP A 52 8.85 6.26 -6.34
CA ASP A 52 8.05 7.16 -5.50
C ASP A 52 7.88 6.58 -4.08
N LEU A 53 7.67 5.25 -3.96
CA LEU A 53 7.69 4.57 -2.66
C LEU A 53 9.06 4.67 -1.98
N ALA A 54 10.16 4.43 -2.70
CA ALA A 54 11.49 4.50 -2.11
C ALA A 54 11.80 5.92 -1.59
N ALA A 55 11.32 6.96 -2.28
CA ALA A 55 11.41 8.33 -1.83
C ALA A 55 10.55 8.59 -0.57
N PHE A 56 9.32 8.09 -0.54
CA PHE A 56 8.45 8.18 0.64
C PHE A 56 9.07 7.48 1.86
N VAL A 57 9.56 6.25 1.71
CA VAL A 57 10.21 5.51 2.81
C VAL A 57 11.46 6.24 3.32
N ALA A 58 12.24 6.85 2.42
CA ALA A 58 13.39 7.65 2.83
C ALA A 58 12.96 8.89 3.63
N GLN A 59 11.91 9.58 3.21
CA GLN A 59 11.36 10.75 3.89
C GLN A 59 10.82 10.40 5.29
N GLU A 60 10.04 9.32 5.42
CA GLU A 60 9.49 8.90 6.71
C GLU A 60 10.58 8.38 7.68
N ALA A 61 11.68 7.83 7.15
CA ALA A 61 12.82 7.41 7.98
C ALA A 61 13.59 8.61 8.57
N GLU A 62 13.58 9.76 7.89
CA GLU A 62 14.20 11.00 8.38
C GLU A 62 13.35 11.68 9.47
N ASP A 63 12.02 11.50 9.48
CA ASP A 63 11.10 12.12 10.45
C ASP A 63 11.04 11.41 11.82
N THR A 64 11.74 10.29 11.98
CA THR A 64 11.79 9.54 13.26
C THR A 64 12.92 10.02 14.20
N ILE A 65 13.70 11.03 13.80
CA ILE A 65 14.75 11.66 14.62
C ILE A 65 14.43 13.16 14.79
N ASN A 66 13.41 13.47 15.59
CA ASN A 66 13.29 14.75 16.31
C ASN A 66 12.34 14.60 17.50
#